data_AF-A0A0B2V6J7-F1
#
_entry.id   AF-A0A0B2V6J7-F1
#
_cell.length_a   1.000
_cell.length_b   1.000
_cell.length_c   1.000
_cell.angle_alpha   90.00
_cell.angle_beta   90.00
_cell.angle_gamma   90.00
#
_symmetry.space_group_name_H-M   'P 1'
#
loop_
_entity.id
_entity.type
_entity.pdbx_description
1 polymer ?
#
loop_
_entity_poly.entity_id
_entity_poly.type
_entity_poly.pdbx_seq_one_letter_code
_entity_poly.pdbx_strand_id
1 'polypeptide(L)'
;RDSTCPDESSLFDVTCKASEVLITLSNKDTHDVPICHPMALHPNGERRPLQSGPMKQNRFKCDALICKRCRCDVQRGFKLSNESDDAQCVRECPITKRISRECADAKPSMIC
;
A
#
# COMPACT_ATOMS: atom_id res chain seq x y z
N ARG A 1 -24.60 41.10 11.49
CA ARG A 1 -23.26 41.57 11.08
C ARG A 1 -22.38 41.26 12.29
N ASP A 2 -21.68 40.15 12.36
CA ASP A 2 -20.79 39.59 11.33
C ASP A 2 -20.78 38.07 11.39
N SER A 3 -20.90 37.46 10.22
CA SER A 3 -20.76 36.03 9.99
C SER A 3 -19.28 35.74 9.77
N THR A 4 -18.62 35.03 10.68
CA THR A 4 -17.29 34.45 10.42
C THR A 4 -17.46 32.95 10.34
N CYS A 5 -17.90 32.47 9.17
CA CYS A 5 -17.70 31.08 8.79
C CYS A 5 -16.18 30.84 8.71
N PRO A 6 -15.66 29.73 9.25
CA PRO A 6 -14.25 29.39 9.03
C PRO A 6 -14.02 29.20 7.53
N ASP A 7 -13.00 29.90 7.04
CA ASP A 7 -12.56 29.92 5.65
C ASP A 7 -12.29 28.49 5.16
N GLU A 8 -12.99 28.07 4.11
CA GLU A 8 -12.91 26.76 3.45
C GLU A 8 -11.60 26.57 2.64
N SER A 9 -10.58 27.37 2.92
CA SER A 9 -9.33 27.45 2.13
C SER A 9 -8.12 26.77 2.78
N SER A 10 -8.28 26.02 3.88
CA SER A 10 -7.22 25.11 4.36
C SER A 10 -7.32 23.73 3.70
N LEU A 11 -7.57 23.68 2.39
CA LEU A 11 -7.33 22.50 1.56
C LEU A 11 -5.80 22.37 1.42
N PHE A 12 -5.19 21.85 2.49
CA PHE A 12 -3.78 21.52 2.62
C PHE A 12 -3.16 21.16 1.27
N ASP A 13 -2.01 21.77 0.93
CA ASP A 13 -1.14 21.32 -0.15
C ASP A 13 -0.71 19.88 0.15
N VAL A 14 -1.54 18.91 -0.27
CA VAL A 14 -1.29 17.49 -0.06
C VAL A 14 -0.11 17.10 -0.92
N THR A 15 1.07 17.13 -0.33
CA THR A 15 2.31 16.70 -0.98
C THR A 15 2.47 15.20 -0.79
N CYS A 16 2.31 14.44 -1.87
CA CYS A 16 2.48 13.00 -1.86
C CYS A 16 3.96 12.60 -1.94
N LYS A 17 4.28 11.42 -1.41
CA LYS A 17 5.64 10.85 -1.57
C LYS A 17 5.91 10.54 -3.04
N ALA A 18 7.18 10.39 -3.40
CA ALA A 18 7.57 10.07 -4.79
C ALA A 18 7.02 8.73 -5.32
N SER A 19 6.63 7.82 -4.41
CA SER A 19 5.98 6.52 -4.67
C SER A 19 4.45 6.60 -4.75
N GLU A 20 3.88 7.78 -4.53
CA GLU A 20 2.45 8.04 -4.42
C GLU A 20 2.04 9.09 -5.45
N VAL A 21 0.74 9.11 -5.75
CA VAL A 21 0.09 10.12 -6.56
C VAL A 21 -1.12 10.67 -5.82
N LEU A 22 -1.39 11.95 -5.99
CA LEU A 22 -2.60 12.57 -5.46
C LEU A 22 -3.78 12.11 -6.33
N ILE A 23 -4.61 11.23 -5.78
CA ILE A 23 -5.86 10.84 -6.43
C ILE A 23 -6.97 11.78 -5.99
N THR A 24 -7.84 12.13 -6.94
CA THR A 24 -9.08 12.84 -6.67
C THR A 24 -10.23 11.94 -7.12
N LEU A 25 -11.12 11.62 -6.19
CA LEU A 25 -12.28 10.75 -6.42
C LEU A 25 -13.57 11.53 -6.16
N SER A 26 -14.59 11.29 -6.97
CA SER A 26 -15.94 11.81 -6.77
C SER A 26 -16.75 10.87 -5.87
N ASN A 27 -17.94 11.30 -5.45
CA ASN A 27 -18.85 10.47 -4.66
C ASN A 27 -19.11 9.11 -5.34
N LYS A 28 -18.95 8.02 -4.57
CA LYS A 28 -19.04 6.61 -5.00
C LYS A 28 -17.90 6.11 -5.89
N ASP A 29 -16.97 6.96 -6.30
CA ASP A 29 -15.78 6.50 -6.99
C ASP A 29 -14.93 5.66 -6.04
N THR A 30 -14.22 4.72 -6.63
CA THR A 30 -13.40 3.78 -5.88
C THR A 30 -12.02 3.68 -6.50
N HIS A 31 -10.99 3.65 -5.66
CA HIS A 31 -9.61 3.45 -6.08
C HIS A 31 -8.99 2.26 -5.37
N ASP A 32 -8.60 1.27 -6.16
CA ASP A 32 -8.04 0.01 -5.71
C ASP A 32 -6.51 0.04 -5.86
N VAL A 33 -5.80 -0.25 -4.78
CA VAL A 33 -4.33 -0.38 -4.77
C VAL A 33 -3.97 -1.83 -4.47
N PRO A 34 -3.21 -2.52 -5.33
CA PRO A 34 -2.80 -3.89 -5.07
C PRO A 34 -1.89 -3.96 -3.84
N ILE A 35 -2.06 -5.01 -3.04
CA ILE A 35 -1.27 -5.32 -1.86
C ILE A 35 -0.35 -6.48 -2.20
N CYS A 36 0.94 -6.31 -1.90
CA CYS A 36 1.95 -7.33 -2.06
C CYS A 36 1.53 -8.68 -1.46
N HIS A 37 1.74 -9.75 -2.23
CA HIS A 37 1.67 -11.09 -1.65
C HIS A 37 2.83 -11.30 -0.69
N PRO A 38 2.63 -12.12 0.35
CA PRO A 38 3.73 -12.64 1.12
C PRO A 38 4.67 -13.42 0.20
N MET A 39 5.93 -12.98 0.09
CA MET A 39 6.98 -13.64 -0.68
C MET A 39 7.83 -14.50 0.26
N ALA A 40 8.09 -15.75 -0.11
CA ALA A 40 9.05 -16.62 0.56
C ALA A 40 10.32 -16.78 -0.28
N LEU A 41 11.43 -16.98 0.43
CA LEU A 41 12.70 -17.33 -0.17
C LEU A 41 12.84 -18.84 -0.15
N HIS A 42 12.80 -19.46 -1.31
CA HIS A 42 12.99 -20.91 -1.41
C HIS A 42 14.47 -21.27 -1.22
N PRO A 43 14.78 -22.53 -0.81
CA PRO A 43 16.15 -23.00 -0.63
C PRO A 43 17.05 -22.88 -1.88
N ASN A 44 16.46 -22.76 -3.07
CA ASN A 44 17.17 -22.55 -4.34
C ASN A 44 17.49 -21.07 -4.62
N GLY A 45 17.19 -20.15 -3.69
CA GLY A 45 17.40 -18.72 -3.85
C GLY A 45 16.31 -17.99 -4.63
N GLU A 46 15.31 -18.70 -5.15
CA GLU A 46 14.19 -18.09 -5.85
C GLU A 46 13.18 -17.48 -4.87
N ARG A 47 12.66 -16.30 -5.22
CA ARG A 47 11.56 -15.66 -4.49
C ARG A 47 10.26 -16.05 -5.16
N ARG A 48 9.35 -16.71 -4.42
CA ARG A 48 8.02 -17.03 -4.94
C ARG A 48 6.94 -16.57 -3.97
N PRO A 49 5.74 -16.21 -4.47
CA PRO A 49 4.60 -15.93 -3.62
C PRO A 49 4.24 -17.16 -2.78
N LEU A 50 4.01 -16.97 -1.49
CA LEU A 50 3.51 -18.01 -0.58
C LEU A 50 2.06 -18.41 -0.88
N GLN A 51 1.32 -17.54 -1.56
CA GLN A 51 -0.06 -17.78 -1.96
C GLN A 51 -0.19 -17.75 -3.48
N SER A 52 -0.84 -18.77 -4.03
CA SER A 52 -1.30 -18.79 -5.41
C SER A 52 -2.66 -18.10 -5.50
N GLY A 53 -2.80 -17.10 -6.38
CA GLY A 53 -4.08 -16.41 -6.60
C GLY A 53 -3.89 -14.95 -7.01
N PRO A 54 -4.98 -14.18 -7.18
CA PRO A 54 -4.89 -12.75 -7.42
C PRO A 54 -4.32 -12.00 -6.21
N MET A 55 -3.65 -10.88 -6.44
CA MET A 55 -3.22 -9.97 -5.36
C MET A 55 -4.44 -9.41 -4.65
N LYS A 56 -4.40 -9.35 -3.32
CA LYS A 56 -5.39 -8.60 -2.55
C LYS A 56 -5.34 -7.13 -2.96
N GLN A 57 -6.45 -6.42 -2.78
CA GLN A 57 -6.55 -5.01 -3.12
C GLN A 57 -7.05 -4.23 -1.92
N ASN A 58 -6.37 -3.12 -1.60
CA ASN A 58 -6.86 -2.16 -0.64
C ASN A 58 -7.75 -1.18 -1.38
N ARG A 59 -9.02 -1.14 -1.00
CA ARG A 59 -10.06 -0.36 -1.66
C ARG A 59 -10.33 0.93 -0.92
N PHE A 60 -10.11 2.07 -1.58
CA PHE A 60 -10.46 3.39 -1.05
C PHE A 60 -11.71 3.92 -1.74
N LYS A 61 -12.78 4.14 -0.97
CA LYS A 61 -14.05 4.70 -1.45
C LYS A 61 -14.18 6.14 -0.99
N CYS A 62 -14.76 6.98 -1.84
CA CYS A 62 -15.12 8.34 -1.46
C CYS A 62 -16.62 8.43 -1.12
N ASP A 63 -16.93 8.66 0.15
CA ASP A 63 -18.31 8.87 0.63
C ASP A 63 -18.72 10.35 0.63
N ALA A 64 -17.75 11.27 0.48
CA ALA A 64 -17.99 12.71 0.35
C ALA A 64 -18.24 13.12 -1.12
N LEU A 65 -18.52 14.42 -1.36
CA LEU A 65 -18.66 14.94 -2.73
C LEU A 65 -17.38 14.74 -3.55
N ILE A 66 -16.23 15.06 -2.94
CA ILE A 66 -14.89 14.89 -3.51
C ILE A 66 -13.93 14.47 -2.39
N CYS A 67 -13.08 13.48 -2.65
CA CYS A 67 -12.02 13.06 -1.75
C CYS A 67 -10.66 13.19 -2.45
N LYS A 68 -9.70 13.83 -1.78
CA LYS A 68 -8.31 13.93 -2.22
C LYS A 68 -7.43 13.17 -1.24
N ARG A 69 -6.62 12.23 -1.73
CA ARG A 69 -5.72 11.43 -0.90
C ARG A 69 -4.49 10.96 -1.68
N CYS A 70 -3.35 10.90 -1.01
CA CYS A 70 -2.18 10.22 -1.57
C CYS A 70 -2.37 8.70 -1.53
N ARG A 71 -2.17 8.07 -2.67
CA ARG A 71 -2.24 6.61 -2.84
C ARG A 71 -1.07 6.15 -3.69
N CYS A 72 -0.70 4.87 -3.59
CA CYS A 72 0.42 4.35 -4.38
C CYS A 72 0.18 4.58 -5.88
N ASP A 73 1.23 4.99 -6.58
CA ASP A 73 1.17 5.15 -8.03
C ASP A 73 1.17 3.78 -8.73
N VAL A 74 -0.03 3.22 -8.88
CA VAL A 74 -0.24 1.90 -9.50
C VAL A 74 0.18 1.90 -10.96
N GLN A 75 0.06 3.03 -11.67
CA GLN A 75 0.47 3.14 -13.07
C GLN A 75 1.99 3.01 -13.24
N ARG A 76 2.77 3.51 -12.27
CA ARG A 76 4.22 3.32 -12.20
C ARG A 76 4.64 1.99 -11.55
N GLY A 77 3.67 1.13 -11.23
CA GLY A 77 3.89 -0.21 -10.68
C GLY A 77 4.11 -0.25 -9.17
N PHE A 78 3.77 0.81 -8.43
CA PHE A 78 3.80 0.79 -6.96
C PHE A 78 2.60 0.05 -6.38
N LYS A 79 2.83 -0.63 -5.26
CA LYS A 79 1.86 -1.48 -4.55
C LYS A 79 2.02 -1.25 -3.05
N LEU A 80 1.02 -1.62 -2.24
CA LEU A 80 1.16 -1.60 -0.78
C LEU A 80 2.01 -2.77 -0.31
N SER A 81 2.91 -2.52 0.63
CA SER A 81 3.81 -3.54 1.19
C SER A 81 3.09 -4.66 1.93
N ASN A 82 1.96 -4.36 2.57
CA ASN A 82 1.18 -5.27 3.42
C ASN A 82 -0.24 -4.68 3.64
N GLU A 83 -1.06 -5.34 4.47
CA GLU A 83 -2.45 -4.95 4.76
C GLU A 83 -2.60 -4.02 5.98
N SER A 84 -1.51 -3.62 6.63
CA SER A 84 -1.56 -2.81 7.86
C SER A 84 -1.66 -1.31 7.59
N ASP A 85 -2.03 -0.54 8.59
CA ASP A 85 -2.21 0.91 8.48
C ASP A 85 -0.88 1.67 8.24
N ASP A 86 0.26 1.05 8.57
CA ASP A 86 1.61 1.54 8.32
C ASP A 86 2.21 1.07 6.98
N ALA A 87 1.38 0.48 6.10
CA ALA A 87 1.80 0.02 4.78
C ALA A 87 2.47 1.12 3.95
N GLN A 88 3.56 0.76 3.27
CA GLN A 88 4.32 1.66 2.40
C GLN A 88 4.08 1.31 0.93
N CYS A 89 4.16 2.31 0.06
CA CYS A 89 4.13 2.12 -1.39
C CYS A 89 5.51 1.66 -1.89
N VAL A 90 5.59 0.42 -2.37
CA VAL A 90 6.82 -0.24 -2.83
C VAL A 90 6.66 -0.74 -4.26
N ARG A 91 7.75 -0.72 -5.04
CA ARG A 91 7.78 -1.38 -6.37
C ARG A 91 8.08 -2.86 -6.26
N GLU A 92 8.90 -3.24 -5.29
CA GLU A 92 9.28 -4.62 -5.00
C GLU A 92 8.69 -5.04 -3.65
N CYS A 93 7.98 -6.15 -3.63
CA CYS A 93 7.31 -6.63 -2.42
C CYS A 93 8.34 -7.12 -1.39
N PRO A 94 8.26 -6.65 -0.13
CA PRO A 94 9.13 -7.17 0.92
C PRO A 94 8.82 -8.65 1.17
N ILE A 95 9.86 -9.43 1.45
CA ILE A 95 9.72 -10.78 2.01
C ILE A 95 8.94 -10.59 3.31
N THR A 96 7.74 -11.18 3.44
CA THR A 96 6.90 -10.98 4.63
C THR A 96 7.54 -11.70 5.81
N LYS A 97 8.39 -10.97 6.54
CA LYS A 97 9.15 -11.48 7.66
C LYS A 97 8.25 -11.55 8.91
N ARG A 98 7.58 -12.68 9.12
CA ARG A 98 7.80 -13.39 10.39
C ARG A 98 8.81 -14.48 10.12
N ILE A 99 10.05 -14.07 9.84
CA ILE A 99 11.20 -14.95 10.02
C ILE A 99 11.17 -15.24 11.53
N SER A 100 10.71 -16.41 11.95
CA SER A 100 10.82 -16.81 13.36
C SER A 100 12.29 -16.65 13.76
N ARG A 101 12.60 -16.43 15.05
CA ARG A 101 14.00 -16.36 15.50
C ARG A 101 14.79 -17.59 15.05
N GLU A 102 14.13 -18.73 14.86
CA GLU A 102 14.76 -19.97 14.39
C GLU A 102 15.30 -19.85 12.94
N CYS A 103 14.71 -19.00 12.10
CA CYS A 103 15.17 -18.76 10.73
C CYS A 103 16.30 -17.73 10.61
N ALA A 104 16.60 -16.97 11.67
CA ALA A 104 17.78 -16.09 11.69
C ALA A 104 19.08 -16.92 11.84
N ASP A 105 18.99 -18.06 12.52
CA ASP A 105 20.11 -18.96 12.82
C ASP A 105 20.07 -20.25 11.97
N ALA A 106 19.03 -20.46 11.15
CA ALA A 106 18.89 -21.63 10.31
C ALA A 106 19.87 -21.60 9.12
N LYS A 107 20.49 -22.74 8.84
CA LYS A 107 21.30 -22.94 7.63
C LYS A 107 20.48 -22.61 6.38
N PRO A 108 21.10 -22.16 5.27
CA PRO A 108 20.44 -21.65 4.05
C PRO A 108 19.41 -22.58 3.37
N SER A 109 19.24 -23.81 3.87
CA SER A 109 18.43 -24.86 3.26
C SER A 109 17.09 -25.13 3.96
N MET A 110 16.69 -24.37 4.98
CA MET A 110 15.35 -24.50 5.58
C MET A 110 14.36 -23.54 4.95
N ILE A 111 13.14 -24.03 4.74
CA ILE A 111 11.99 -23.23 4.27
C ILE A 111 11.58 -22.30 5.40
N CYS A 112 11.61 -21.00 5.11
CA CYS A 112 11.14 -19.88 5.93
C CYS A 112 10.27 -18.99 5.01
#